data_AF-A0A1A8LSA0-F1
#
_entry.id   AF-A0A1A8LSA0-F1
#
_cell.length_a   1.000
_cell.length_b   1.000
_cell.length_c   1.000
_cell.angle_alpha   90.00
_cell.angle_beta   90.00
_cell.angle_gamma   90.00
#
_symmetry.space_group_name_H-M   'P 1'
#
loop_
_entity.id
_entity.type
_entity.pdbx_description
1 polymer ?
#
loop_
_entity_poly.entity_id
_entity_poly.type
_entity_poly.pdbx_seq_one_letter_code
_entity_poly.pdbx_strand_id
1 'polypeptide(L)'
;VPLKNLMVIGVDVHHDTSKKHQSVMGYVASLNSSLTRWYSRVTFQAPTEELIIGLRVCLLASLQKYYEVNHSLPDKIVVYRDGVSDGQLN
;
A
#
# COMPACT_ATOMS: atom_id res chain seq x y z
N VAL A 1 7.89 22.62 8.72
CA VAL A 1 6.79 22.26 9.66
C VAL A 1 6.52 20.78 9.53
N PRO A 2 6.54 19.95 10.59
CA PRO A 2 6.24 18.53 10.44
C PRO A 2 4.76 18.36 10.05
N LEU A 3 4.49 17.55 9.02
CA LEU A 3 3.13 17.21 8.61
C LEU A 3 2.49 16.37 9.72
N LYS A 4 1.55 16.97 10.47
CA LYS A 4 0.78 16.24 11.50
C LYS A 4 -0.05 15.14 10.83
N ASN A 5 -0.19 14.00 11.54
CA ASN A 5 -0.99 12.84 11.14
C ASN A 5 -0.77 12.38 9.69
N LEU A 6 0.49 12.41 9.23
CA LEU A 6 0.88 11.86 7.94
C LEU A 6 0.94 10.34 8.03
N MET A 7 0.33 9.65 7.08
CA MET A 7 0.61 8.25 6.78
C MET A 7 1.36 8.13 5.45
N VAL A 8 2.49 7.44 5.48
CA VAL A 8 3.28 7.07 4.29
C VAL A 8 2.98 5.62 3.96
N ILE A 9 2.70 5.35 2.69
CA ILE A 9 2.42 4.02 2.15
C ILE A 9 3.50 3.68 1.11
N GLY A 10 3.98 2.44 1.14
CA GLY A 10 4.82 1.86 0.10
C GLY A 10 4.10 0.70 -0.58
N VAL A 11 4.13 0.65 -1.91
CA VAL A 11 3.51 -0.42 -2.70
C VAL A 11 4.44 -0.89 -3.80
N ASP A 12 4.73 -2.19 -3.83
CA ASP A 12 5.44 -2.86 -4.92
C ASP A 12 4.57 -3.99 -5.49
N VAL A 13 4.68 -4.27 -6.80
CA VAL A 13 4.02 -5.40 -7.46
C VAL A 13 5.02 -6.12 -8.33
N HIS A 14 5.22 -7.39 -8.02
CA HIS A 14 6.00 -8.29 -8.83
C HIS A 14 5.07 -9.15 -9.69
N HIS A 15 5.39 -9.27 -10.97
CA HIS A 15 4.66 -10.11 -11.93
C HIS A 15 5.48 -11.35 -12.27
N ASP A 16 4.99 -12.55 -11.91
CA ASP A 16 5.62 -13.80 -12.32
C ASP A 16 5.19 -14.15 -13.75
N THR A 17 6.11 -13.97 -14.71
CA THR A 17 5.87 -14.29 -16.13
C THR A 17 5.91 -15.79 -16.42
N SER A 18 6.43 -16.61 -15.49
CA SER A 18 6.61 -18.06 -15.66
C SER A 18 5.40 -18.88 -15.21
N LYS A 19 4.65 -18.40 -14.20
CA LYS A 19 3.48 -19.09 -13.63
C LYS A 19 2.19 -18.35 -13.92
N LYS A 20 1.51 -18.71 -15.01
CA LYS A 20 0.09 -18.39 -15.27
C LYS A 20 -0.33 -16.92 -15.05
N HIS A 21 0.58 -15.94 -15.06
CA HIS A 21 0.33 -14.51 -14.82
C HIS A 21 -0.19 -14.16 -13.41
N GLN A 22 0.28 -14.87 -12.38
CA GLN A 22 0.00 -14.46 -11.01
C GLN A 22 0.89 -13.28 -10.60
N SER A 23 0.29 -12.26 -9.98
CA SER A 23 1.02 -11.09 -9.49
C SER A 23 1.01 -11.07 -7.96
N VAL A 24 2.06 -10.53 -7.36
CA VAL A 24 2.19 -10.41 -5.90
C VAL A 24 2.38 -8.95 -5.56
N MET A 25 1.49 -8.39 -4.76
CA MET A 25 1.60 -7.02 -4.25
C MET A 25 2.11 -7.02 -2.82
N GLY A 26 3.22 -6.32 -2.59
CA GLY A 26 3.71 -5.93 -1.27
C GLY A 26 3.16 -4.56 -0.90
N TYR A 27 2.66 -4.43 0.33
CA TYR A 27 2.10 -3.19 0.86
C TYR A 27 2.62 -2.91 2.27
N VAL A 28 3.02 -1.66 2.54
CA VAL A 28 3.36 -1.19 3.88
C VAL A 28 2.73 0.18 4.15
N ALA A 29 2.40 0.47 5.41
CA ALA A 29 1.85 1.76 5.84
C ALA A 29 2.39 2.18 7.21
N SER A 30 2.89 3.41 7.32
CA SER A 30 3.45 3.94 8.57
C SER A 30 2.36 4.17 9.63
N LEU A 31 2.65 3.86 10.88
CA LEU A 31 1.69 3.92 12.00
C LEU A 31 2.01 5.01 13.03
N ASN A 32 3.11 5.74 12.88
CA ASN A 32 3.50 6.81 13.79
C ASN A 32 4.23 7.95 13.07
N SER A 33 4.22 9.12 13.70
CA SER A 33 4.80 10.35 13.16
C SER A 33 6.31 10.29 12.91
N SER A 34 7.05 9.43 13.62
CA SER A 34 8.48 9.23 13.37
C SER A 34 8.77 8.28 12.21
N LEU A 35 7.75 7.71 11.55
CA LEU A 35 7.88 6.77 10.43
C LEU A 35 8.74 5.54 10.74
N THR A 36 8.72 5.08 11.98
CA THR A 36 9.52 3.93 12.46
C THR A 36 8.71 2.66 12.67
N ARG A 37 7.38 2.75 12.69
CA ARG A 37 6.48 1.59 12.84
C ARG A 37 5.61 1.46 11.61
N TRP A 38 5.47 0.23 11.11
CA TRP A 38 4.81 -0.04 9.85
C TRP A 38 3.85 -1.22 9.98
N TYR A 39 2.65 -1.08 9.44
CA TYR A 39 1.77 -2.19 9.10
C TYR A 39 2.19 -2.74 7.74
N SER A 40 2.21 -4.07 7.57
CA SER A 40 2.55 -4.72 6.31
C SER A 40 1.49 -5.73 5.91
N ARG A 41 1.22 -5.85 4.61
CA ARG A 41 0.35 -6.88 4.05
C ARG A 41 0.84 -7.30 2.67
N VAL A 42 0.64 -8.57 2.34
CA VAL A 42 0.89 -9.14 1.01
C VAL A 42 -0.43 -9.65 0.44
N THR A 43 -0.65 -9.41 -0.85
CA THR A 43 -1.80 -9.97 -1.56
C THR A 43 -1.34 -10.65 -2.84
N PHE A 44 -1.84 -11.86 -3.07
CA PHE A 44 -1.72 -12.55 -4.34
C PHE A 44 -2.88 -12.13 -5.24
N GLN A 45 -2.58 -11.75 -6.48
CA GLN A 45 -3.55 -11.34 -7.47
C GLN A 45 -3.60 -12.39 -8.57
N ALA A 46 -4.81 -12.91 -8.81
CA ALA A 46 -5.05 -13.74 -9.98
C ALA A 46 -4.89 -12.91 -11.27
N PRO A 47 -4.66 -13.54 -12.44
CA PRO A 47 -4.44 -12.84 -13.70
C PRO A 47 -5.57 -11.89 -14.11
N THR A 48 -6.79 -12.20 -13.66
CA THR A 48 -8.01 -11.44 -13.95
C THR A 48 -8.34 -10.41 -12.87
N GLU A 49 -7.60 -10.39 -11.75
CA GLU A 49 -7.82 -9.44 -10.67
C GLU A 49 -7.06 -8.15 -10.91
N GLU A 50 -7.77 -7.03 -10.85
CA GLU A 50 -7.16 -5.72 -10.96
C GLU A 50 -6.37 -5.37 -9.70
N LEU A 51 -5.20 -4.75 -9.90
CA LEU A 51 -4.32 -4.26 -8.83
C LEU A 51 -5.06 -3.39 -7.79
N ILE A 52 -6.07 -2.64 -8.25
CA ILE A 52 -6.88 -1.75 -7.41
C ILE A 52 -7.65 -2.49 -6.32
N ILE A 53 -8.04 -3.75 -6.55
CA ILE A 53 -8.78 -4.56 -5.57
C ILE A 53 -7.88 -4.87 -4.37
N GLY A 54 -6.68 -5.39 -4.64
CA GLY A 54 -5.69 -5.67 -3.60
C GLY A 54 -5.30 -4.41 -2.83
N LEU A 55 -5.08 -3.31 -3.54
CA LEU A 55 -4.75 -2.03 -2.93
C LEU A 55 -5.85 -1.52 -1.99
N ARG A 56 -7.12 -1.59 -2.40
CA ARG A 56 -8.26 -1.19 -1.57
C ARG A 56 -8.32 -1.98 -0.26
N VAL A 57 -8.13 -3.30 -0.35
CA VAL A 57 -8.15 -4.20 0.80
C VAL A 57 -7.00 -3.88 1.77
N CYS A 58 -5.80 -3.61 1.26
CA CYS A 58 -4.66 -3.18 2.07
C CYS A 58 -4.88 -1.80 2.71
N LEU A 59 -5.39 -0.84 1.95
CA LEU A 59 -5.62 0.53 2.42
C LEU A 59 -6.62 0.55 3.58
N LEU A 60 -7.76 -0.12 3.44
CA LEU A 60 -8.77 -0.19 4.51
C LEU A 60 -8.21 -0.81 5.79
N ALA A 61 -7.48 -1.92 5.67
CA ALA A 61 -6.87 -2.57 6.82
C ALA A 61 -5.83 -1.67 7.51
N SER A 62 -5.03 -0.93 6.72
CA SER A 62 -4.05 -0.01 7.28
C SER A 62 -4.66 1.22 7.93
N LEU A 63 -5.77 1.74 7.40
CA LEU A 63 -6.52 2.84 8.02
C LEU A 63 -7.12 2.40 9.36
N GLN A 64 -7.69 1.21 9.42
CA GLN A 64 -8.17 0.62 10.67
C GLN A 64 -7.02 0.49 11.67
N LYS A 65 -5.86 -0.03 11.23
CA LYS A 65 -4.70 -0.17 12.10
C LYS A 65 -4.13 1.16 12.57
N TYR A 66 -4.11 2.16 11.70
CA TYR A 66 -3.67 3.51 12.03
C TYR A 66 -4.60 4.12 13.09
N TYR A 67 -5.91 3.96 12.94
CA TYR A 67 -6.90 4.46 13.90
C TYR A 67 -6.80 3.77 15.26
N GLU A 68 -6.58 2.45 15.31
CA GLU A 68 -6.33 1.72 16.56
C GLU A 68 -5.15 2.29 17.36
N VAL A 69 -4.11 2.74 16.67
CA VAL A 69 -2.86 3.22 17.28
C VAL A 69 -2.90 4.72 17.61
N ASN A 70 -3.57 5.53 16.80
CA ASN A 70 -3.51 7.00 16.86
C ASN A 70 -4.84 7.65 17.26
N HIS A 71 -5.91 6.88 17.42
CA HIS A 71 -7.28 7.33 17.74
C HIS A 71 -7.80 8.44 16.81
N SER A 72 -7.27 8.47 15.59
CA SER A 72 -7.57 9.42 14.53
C SER A 72 -7.20 8.79 13.20
N LEU A 73 -7.86 9.23 12.13
CA LEU A 73 -7.45 8.90 10.76
C LEU A 73 -6.29 9.80 10.33
N PRO A 74 -5.46 9.40 9.36
CA PRO A 74 -4.46 10.29 8.79
C PRO A 74 -5.12 11.52 8.15
N ASP A 75 -4.51 12.68 8.29
CA ASP A 75 -4.94 13.90 7.59
C ASP A 75 -4.44 13.91 6.14
N LYS A 76 -3.31 13.23 5.90
CA LYS A 76 -2.65 13.14 4.61
C LYS A 76 -2.07 11.75 4.42
N ILE A 77 -2.17 11.26 3.18
CA ILE A 77 -1.60 10.00 2.77
C ILE A 77 -0.66 10.27 1.60
N VAL A 78 0.59 9.82 1.71
CA VAL A 78 1.57 9.82 0.62
C VAL A 78 1.82 8.38 0.22
N VAL A 79 1.64 8.07 -1.07
CA VAL A 79 1.86 6.72 -1.62
C VAL A 79 3.08 6.73 -2.51
N TYR A 80 4.07 5.91 -2.16
CA TYR A 80 5.19 5.58 -3.04
C TYR A 80 4.88 4.24 -3.71
N ARG A 81 4.68 4.26 -5.03
CA ARG A 81 4.43 3.07 -5.85
C ARG A 81 5.66 2.79 -6.71
N ASP A 82 6.30 1.65 -6.49
CA ASP A 82 7.50 1.22 -7.24
C ASP A 82 7.13 0.46 -8.53
N GLY A 83 8.05 0.37 -9.49
CA GLY A 83 7.91 -0.53 -10.65
C GLY A 83 6.77 -0.17 -11.62
N VAL A 84 6.41 1.10 -11.74
CA VAL A 84 5.47 1.59 -12.77
C VAL A 84 6.25 2.07 -13.98
N SER A 85 5.93 1.55 -15.16
CA SER A 85 6.49 2.00 -16.44
C SER A 85 5.65 3.13 -17.05
N ASP A 86 6.26 3.95 -17.93
CA ASP A 86 5.58 5.06 -18.60
C ASP A 86 4.32 4.63 -19.36
N GLY A 87 4.29 3.38 -19.86
CA GLY A 87 3.13 2.80 -20.55
C GLY A 87 1.93 2.50 -19.64
N GLN A 88 2.07 2.63 -18.32
CA GLN A 88 1.01 2.41 -17.32
C GLN A 88 0.46 3.72 -16.75
N LEU A 89 1.01 4.88 -17.17
CA LEU A 89 0.63 6.20 -16.70
C LEU A 89 -0.33 6.94 -17.65
N ASN A 90 -0.56 6.40 -18.86
CA ASN A 90 -1.37 7.01 -19.92
C ASN A 90 -2.56 6.14 -20.32
#